data_AF-A0AAD2FQZ9-F1
#
_entry.id   AF-A0AAD2FQZ9-F1
#
_cell.length_a   1.000
_cell.length_b   1.000
_cell.length_c   1.000
_cell.angle_alpha   90.00
_cell.angle_beta   90.00
_cell.angle_gamma   90.00
#
_symmetry.space_group_name_H-M   'P 1'
#
loop_
_entity.id
_entity.type
_entity.pdbx_description
1 polymer ?
#
loop_
_entity_poly.entity_id
_entity_poly.type
_entity_poly.pdbx_seq_one_letter_code
_entity_poly.pdbx_strand_id
1 'polypeptide(L)'
;MNVTYRDSTSSPFSMTEDSSASGSPDPYKEEEDVKIIHTAMPEKVESSLVDSLIAKQMSSLTMDQREQAYFDIHGISNNDETPELIQQSMLEMEAELGILEDAAAYRKALDLNSQYVRQDRFRLKFLRADRFDPKKAALRMARHFEAKLDLFGQEKLCQDITQNDLNPGDMDALVTGVGHLPIRDSVGRLVRISFSHNGVDIAGSTMEILRALFYSLMVLADDEETQKNGVVFVSWAVGYKQDSNMVHVTKSDGFKNAIWAMVKLAFTAIPFRHEAFHLCYDNFFLSPIFGMIKLSLGMYMGVRVRTHYGNKLECQRKLQTFGIPTTVMPLKAADMDHAKEIWKKRLAYEKWSSNPSHEGNPRPRSVFVPGHLDILLGRGRRCQEHVGNMRLRNLVEDCKPEYDQASRKEKTLISQEIVDNVKKNSHHFLKDEDEGWVEVDDQVARLKVSHTFRDVAKDATKKKEGNTSDNASVCSETKKRDRDS
;
A
#
# COMPACT_ATOMS: atom_id res chain seq x y z
N MET A 1 24.90 -66.76 -31.15
CA MET A 1 26.01 -66.72 -32.12
C MET A 1 26.65 -65.34 -32.02
N ASN A 2 27.95 -65.32 -31.77
CA ASN A 2 28.82 -64.15 -31.67
C ASN A 2 29.00 -63.43 -33.01
N VAL A 3 29.57 -62.21 -32.92
CA VAL A 3 30.56 -61.52 -33.79
C VAL A 3 30.18 -60.02 -33.82
N THR A 4 30.69 -59.17 -32.93
CA THR A 4 31.96 -58.38 -32.94
C THR A 4 32.16 -57.49 -34.17
N TYR A 5 32.45 -56.20 -33.94
CA TYR A 5 33.42 -55.28 -34.59
C TYR A 5 33.13 -53.89 -33.98
N ARG A 6 34.04 -52.98 -33.61
CA ARG A 6 35.49 -52.93 -33.30
C ARG A 6 35.71 -51.49 -32.78
N ASP A 7 36.57 -51.31 -31.79
CA ASP A 7 36.99 -49.97 -31.34
C ASP A 7 37.76 -49.19 -32.41
N SER A 8 37.58 -47.86 -32.39
CA SER A 8 38.63 -46.91 -32.74
C SER A 8 38.54 -45.67 -31.86
N THR A 9 39.51 -45.58 -30.95
CA THR A 9 39.81 -44.47 -30.05
C THR A 9 40.33 -43.24 -30.80
N SER A 10 39.80 -42.05 -30.51
CA SER A 10 40.51 -40.79 -30.70
C SER A 10 40.14 -39.77 -29.61
N SER A 11 41.19 -39.26 -28.96
CA SER A 11 41.30 -38.31 -27.84
C SER A 11 40.27 -37.16 -27.77
N PRO A 12 39.93 -36.66 -26.56
CA PRO A 12 39.00 -35.56 -26.35
C PRO A 12 39.61 -34.22 -26.80
N PHE A 13 38.81 -33.46 -27.55
CA PHE A 13 39.08 -32.08 -27.93
C PHE A 13 38.86 -31.18 -26.70
N SER A 14 39.93 -30.61 -26.14
CA SER A 14 39.84 -29.60 -25.10
C SER A 14 39.34 -28.29 -25.72
N MET A 15 38.08 -27.93 -25.49
CA MET A 15 37.63 -26.56 -25.65
C MET A 15 37.98 -25.80 -24.37
N THR A 16 39.07 -25.04 -24.45
CA THR A 16 39.31 -23.91 -23.56
C THR A 16 38.17 -22.90 -23.79
N GLU A 17 37.27 -22.77 -22.81
CA GLU A 17 36.35 -21.64 -22.74
C GLU A 17 37.18 -20.38 -22.51
N ASP A 18 37.41 -19.64 -23.59
CA ASP A 18 37.96 -18.30 -23.56
C ASP A 18 36.87 -17.38 -22.99
N SER A 19 36.95 -17.10 -21.69
CA SER A 19 36.06 -16.18 -20.99
C SER A 19 36.40 -14.74 -21.37
N SER A 20 36.07 -14.33 -22.59
CA SER A 20 36.07 -12.92 -22.96
C SER A 20 34.82 -12.26 -22.35
N ALA A 21 35.07 -11.49 -21.29
CA ALA A 21 34.11 -10.64 -20.63
C ALA A 21 33.43 -9.66 -21.60
N SER A 22 32.19 -9.97 -21.98
CA SER A 22 31.21 -8.98 -22.47
C SER A 22 29.84 -9.33 -21.91
N GLY A 23 29.77 -9.55 -20.59
CA GLY A 23 28.50 -9.64 -19.89
C GLY A 23 28.01 -8.23 -19.60
N SER A 24 26.91 -7.82 -20.23
CA SER A 24 26.14 -6.69 -19.73
C SER A 24 25.83 -6.92 -18.23
N PRO A 25 26.00 -5.91 -17.36
CA PRO A 25 25.76 -6.09 -15.93
C PRO A 25 24.33 -6.60 -15.70
N ASP A 26 24.19 -7.62 -14.84
CA ASP A 26 22.86 -8.11 -14.43
C ASP A 26 22.12 -6.96 -13.74
N PRO A 27 21.06 -6.39 -14.35
CA PRO A 27 20.37 -5.23 -13.81
C PRO A 27 19.57 -5.55 -12.53
N TYR A 28 19.58 -6.81 -12.10
CA TYR A 28 18.91 -7.30 -10.89
C TYR A 28 19.87 -7.82 -9.82
N LYS A 29 21.18 -7.65 -9.99
CA LYS A 29 22.13 -7.85 -8.89
C LYS A 29 21.69 -6.95 -7.72
N GLU A 30 21.61 -7.51 -6.51
CA GLU A 30 21.24 -6.70 -5.33
C GLU A 30 22.23 -5.53 -5.23
N GLU A 31 21.72 -4.32 -5.47
CA GLU A 31 22.51 -3.10 -5.30
C GLU A 31 22.83 -2.97 -3.81
N GLU A 32 24.12 -2.91 -3.48
CA GLU A 32 24.59 -2.62 -2.12
C GLU A 32 24.85 -1.12 -1.91
N ASP A 33 24.71 -0.31 -2.97
CA ASP A 33 24.99 1.12 -2.93
C ASP A 33 24.01 1.89 -2.05
N VAL A 34 24.53 2.77 -1.20
CA VAL A 34 23.72 3.58 -0.27
C VAL A 34 23.20 4.87 -0.94
N LYS A 35 23.88 5.36 -1.97
CA LYS A 35 23.42 6.52 -2.76
C LYS A 35 22.41 6.08 -3.81
N ILE A 36 21.22 6.68 -3.79
CA ILE A 36 20.09 6.23 -4.62
C ILE A 36 19.43 7.32 -5.47
N ILE A 37 19.52 8.60 -5.10
CA ILE A 37 18.81 9.70 -5.79
C ILE A 37 19.52 10.07 -7.09
N HIS A 38 20.85 10.00 -7.11
CA HIS A 38 21.69 10.39 -8.25
C HIS A 38 22.11 9.21 -9.13
N THR A 39 21.60 8.00 -8.88
CA THR A 39 21.92 6.82 -9.67
C THR A 39 21.25 6.93 -11.03
N ALA A 40 22.06 7.00 -12.09
CA ALA A 40 21.55 7.02 -13.45
C ALA A 40 20.92 5.66 -13.80
N MET A 41 19.87 5.70 -14.61
CA MET A 41 19.30 4.48 -15.17
C MET A 41 20.37 3.77 -16.03
N PRO A 42 20.49 2.42 -15.97
CA PRO A 42 21.40 1.68 -16.83
C PRO A 42 21.18 1.98 -18.32
N GLU A 43 22.25 2.16 -19.09
CA GLU A 43 22.15 2.43 -20.52
C GLU A 43 21.57 1.22 -21.29
N LYS A 44 20.62 1.50 -22.21
CA LYS A 44 20.10 0.60 -23.26
C LYS A 44 19.55 -0.76 -22.77
N VAL A 45 18.47 -0.75 -21.99
CA VAL A 45 17.61 -1.95 -21.90
C VAL A 45 16.43 -1.77 -22.88
N GLU A 46 16.45 -2.48 -24.01
CA GLU A 46 15.31 -2.51 -24.92
C GLU A 46 14.08 -3.12 -24.21
N SER A 47 12.91 -2.50 -24.37
CA SER A 47 11.66 -2.95 -23.74
C SER A 47 11.31 -4.40 -24.06
N SER A 48 11.68 -4.89 -25.24
CA SER A 48 11.49 -6.28 -25.70
C SER A 48 12.35 -7.27 -24.90
N LEU A 49 13.51 -6.83 -24.39
CA LEU A 49 14.44 -7.63 -23.62
C LEU A 49 14.02 -7.73 -22.15
N VAL A 50 13.30 -6.73 -21.63
CA VAL A 50 12.83 -6.69 -20.23
C VAL A 50 11.97 -7.90 -19.89
N ASP A 51 10.96 -8.21 -20.71
CA ASP A 51 10.06 -9.34 -20.42
C ASP A 51 10.80 -10.69 -20.52
N SER A 52 11.82 -10.80 -21.40
CA SER A 52 12.68 -12.00 -21.50
C SER A 52 13.60 -12.15 -20.28
N LEU A 53 14.21 -11.05 -19.80
CA LEU A 53 15.01 -11.03 -18.58
C LEU A 53 14.18 -11.42 -17.36
N ILE A 54 12.98 -10.83 -17.24
CA ILE A 54 12.02 -11.18 -16.19
C ILE A 54 11.66 -12.66 -16.29
N ALA A 55 11.30 -13.16 -17.47
CA ALA A 55 10.93 -14.58 -17.65
C ALA A 55 12.08 -15.53 -17.28
N LYS A 56 13.32 -15.21 -17.66
CA LYS A 56 14.52 -15.99 -17.31
C LYS A 56 14.77 -16.00 -15.80
N GLN A 57 14.47 -14.91 -15.09
CA GLN A 57 14.60 -14.87 -13.64
C GLN A 57 13.42 -15.52 -12.92
N MET A 58 12.20 -15.40 -13.46
CA MET A 58 11.05 -16.13 -12.94
C MET A 58 11.32 -17.63 -12.98
N SER A 59 11.99 -18.13 -14.03
CA SER A 59 12.34 -19.54 -14.15
C SER A 59 13.42 -19.99 -13.16
N SER A 60 14.29 -19.10 -12.66
CA SER A 60 15.31 -19.42 -11.66
C SER A 60 14.80 -19.46 -10.21
N LEU A 61 13.58 -18.99 -9.95
CA LEU A 61 12.98 -19.06 -8.61
C LEU A 61 12.60 -20.48 -8.21
N THR A 62 12.81 -20.80 -6.95
CA THR A 62 12.28 -22.02 -6.32
C THR A 62 10.75 -21.99 -6.25
N MET A 63 10.14 -23.16 -6.07
CA MET A 63 8.68 -23.25 -5.90
C MET A 63 8.22 -22.48 -4.66
N ASP A 64 8.93 -22.59 -3.55
CA ASP A 64 8.62 -21.91 -2.28
C ASP A 64 8.68 -20.39 -2.44
N GLN A 65 9.66 -19.85 -3.17
CA GLN A 65 9.75 -18.41 -3.44
C GLN A 65 8.58 -17.91 -4.30
N ARG A 66 8.12 -18.71 -5.27
CA ARG A 66 6.97 -18.36 -6.12
C ARG A 66 5.67 -18.42 -5.33
N GLU A 67 5.50 -19.42 -4.48
CA GLU A 67 4.34 -19.58 -3.61
C GLU A 67 4.26 -18.44 -2.59
N GLN A 68 5.37 -18.09 -1.94
CA GLN A 68 5.42 -16.95 -1.03
C GLN A 68 5.05 -15.64 -1.73
N ALA A 69 5.58 -15.39 -2.94
CA ALA A 69 5.19 -14.21 -3.71
C ALA A 69 3.70 -14.22 -4.07
N TYR A 70 3.13 -15.38 -4.38
CA TYR A 70 1.69 -15.52 -4.62
C TYR A 70 0.87 -15.20 -3.36
N PHE A 71 1.30 -15.72 -2.20
CA PHE A 71 0.65 -15.46 -0.92
C PHE A 71 0.70 -13.99 -0.51
N ASP A 72 1.84 -13.33 -0.71
CA ASP A 72 2.00 -11.90 -0.43
C ASP A 72 1.04 -11.05 -1.26
N ILE A 73 0.92 -11.34 -2.55
CA ILE A 73 0.05 -10.59 -3.48
C ILE A 73 -1.42 -10.74 -3.09
N HIS A 74 -1.82 -11.93 -2.64
CA HIS A 74 -3.19 -12.21 -2.19
C HIS A 74 -3.44 -11.85 -0.71
N GLY A 75 -2.41 -11.43 0.03
CA GLY A 75 -2.56 -10.98 1.41
C GLY A 75 -2.81 -12.10 2.42
N ILE A 76 -2.29 -13.30 2.15
CA ILE A 76 -2.47 -14.50 3.00
C ILE A 76 -1.20 -14.91 3.76
N SER A 77 -0.13 -14.12 3.63
CA SER A 77 1.13 -14.36 4.35
C SER A 77 1.00 -14.01 5.83
N ASN A 78 1.46 -14.91 6.69
CA ASN A 78 1.51 -14.67 8.13
C ASN A 78 2.76 -13.85 8.50
N ASN A 79 2.63 -12.92 9.44
CA ASN A 79 3.71 -12.04 9.88
C ASN A 79 3.71 -11.92 11.41
N ASP A 80 3.92 -13.05 12.09
CA ASP A 80 3.95 -13.06 13.55
C ASP A 80 5.18 -12.31 14.06
N GLU A 81 4.92 -11.25 14.83
CA GLU A 81 5.91 -10.38 15.43
C GLU A 81 5.97 -10.66 16.94
N THR A 82 7.00 -11.38 17.40
CA THR A 82 7.21 -11.64 18.84
C THR A 82 8.16 -10.62 19.45
N PRO A 83 8.06 -10.32 20.76
CA PRO A 83 9.00 -9.44 21.45
C PRO A 83 10.47 -9.88 21.29
N GLU A 84 10.72 -11.19 21.30
CA GLU A 84 12.06 -11.78 21.14
C GLU A 84 12.61 -11.52 19.74
N LEU A 85 11.79 -11.69 18.69
CA LEU A 85 12.18 -11.40 17.31
C LEU A 85 12.54 -9.92 17.15
N ILE A 86 11.73 -9.01 17.71
CA ILE A 86 12.01 -7.58 17.67
C ILE A 86 13.36 -7.29 18.34
N GLN A 87 13.55 -7.78 19.56
CA GLN A 87 14.76 -7.51 20.33
C GLN A 87 16.01 -8.03 19.64
N GLN A 88 15.98 -9.26 19.14
CA GLN A 88 17.11 -9.87 18.44
C GLN A 88 17.42 -9.11 17.15
N SER A 89 16.41 -8.83 16.33
CA SER A 89 16.59 -8.13 15.05
C SER A 89 17.12 -6.71 15.22
N MET A 90 16.74 -6.02 16.31
CA MET A 90 17.27 -4.69 16.64
C MET A 90 18.76 -4.70 16.98
N LEU A 91 19.25 -5.76 17.63
CA LEU A 91 20.68 -5.94 17.94
C LEU A 91 21.46 -6.27 16.67
N GLU A 92 20.95 -7.22 15.87
CA GLU A 92 21.58 -7.64 14.62
C GLU A 92 21.64 -6.47 13.61
N MET A 93 20.58 -5.68 13.49
CA MET A 93 20.55 -4.51 12.60
C MET A 93 21.57 -3.44 13.04
N GLU A 94 21.79 -3.25 14.34
CA GLU A 94 22.84 -2.34 14.82
C GLU A 94 24.24 -2.84 14.42
N ALA A 95 24.47 -4.16 14.52
CA ALA A 95 25.74 -4.75 14.11
C ALA A 95 25.99 -4.59 12.60
N GLU A 96 24.97 -4.83 11.78
CA GLU A 96 25.02 -4.63 10.32
C GLU A 96 25.29 -3.15 9.96
N LEU A 97 24.62 -2.20 10.64
CA LEU A 97 24.89 -0.77 10.47
C LEU A 97 26.34 -0.39 10.83
N GLY A 98 26.94 -1.08 11.81
CA GLY A 98 28.31 -0.84 12.25
C GLY A 98 29.38 -1.26 11.22
N ILE A 99 29.09 -2.24 10.37
CA ILE A 99 30.02 -2.75 9.35
C ILE A 99 29.81 -2.17 7.96
N LEU A 100 28.68 -1.49 7.70
CA LEU A 100 28.43 -0.82 6.42
C LEU A 100 29.45 0.30 6.17
N GLU A 101 30.29 0.16 5.14
CA GLU A 101 31.35 1.13 4.83
C GLU A 101 30.78 2.49 4.38
N ASP A 102 29.79 2.48 3.49
CA ASP A 102 29.21 3.68 2.84
C ASP A 102 27.97 4.27 3.53
N ALA A 103 28.03 4.46 4.85
CA ALA A 103 26.91 5.00 5.66
C ALA A 103 27.17 6.42 6.22
N ALA A 104 27.72 7.33 5.41
CA ALA A 104 28.19 8.64 5.88
C ALA A 104 27.08 9.52 6.48
N ALA A 105 25.92 9.65 5.82
CA ALA A 105 24.79 10.42 6.31
C ALA A 105 24.19 9.82 7.59
N TYR A 106 24.15 8.49 7.69
CA TYR A 106 23.71 7.80 8.91
C TYR A 106 24.64 8.10 10.09
N ARG A 107 25.96 7.97 9.91
CA ARG A 107 26.95 8.31 10.96
C ARG A 107 26.84 9.76 11.38
N LYS A 108 26.68 10.66 10.41
CA LYS A 108 26.45 12.09 10.67
C LYS A 108 25.17 12.34 11.47
N ALA A 109 24.09 11.60 11.20
CA ALA A 109 22.86 11.68 11.98
C ALA A 109 23.06 11.19 13.42
N LEU A 110 23.82 10.11 13.61
CA LEU A 110 24.19 9.62 14.95
C LEU A 110 24.97 10.67 15.75
N ASP A 111 25.94 11.32 15.11
CA ASP A 111 26.76 12.38 15.74
C ASP A 111 25.92 13.61 16.10
N LEU A 112 24.97 13.98 15.24
CA LEU A 112 24.10 15.13 15.47
C LEU A 112 23.05 14.87 16.56
N ASN A 113 22.40 13.70 16.54
CA ASN A 113 21.39 13.34 17.52
C ASN A 113 21.18 11.82 17.58
N SER A 114 22.04 11.14 18.36
CA SER A 114 21.93 9.70 18.57
C SER A 114 20.59 9.27 19.18
N GLN A 115 19.96 10.10 20.01
CA GLN A 115 18.66 9.78 20.62
C GLN A 115 17.56 9.68 19.57
N TYR A 116 17.56 10.55 18.55
CA TYR A 116 16.60 10.48 17.43
C TYR A 116 16.81 9.21 16.60
N VAL A 117 18.06 8.94 16.21
CA VAL A 117 18.40 7.80 15.35
C VAL A 117 18.15 6.46 16.04
N ARG A 118 18.38 6.39 17.36
CA ARG A 118 18.24 5.17 18.17
C ARG A 118 16.83 4.92 18.72
N GLN A 119 15.83 5.71 18.36
CA GLN A 119 14.45 5.45 18.80
C GLN A 119 13.95 4.11 18.25
N ASP A 120 13.47 3.24 19.14
CA ASP A 120 12.92 1.92 18.76
C ASP A 120 11.78 2.07 17.75
N ARG A 121 10.86 3.03 17.97
CA ARG A 121 9.74 3.28 17.05
C ARG A 121 10.21 3.61 15.62
N PHE A 122 11.36 4.26 15.48
CA PHE A 122 11.89 4.69 14.19
C PHE A 122 12.58 3.51 13.50
N ARG A 123 13.45 2.82 14.23
CA ARG A 123 14.21 1.65 13.77
C ARG A 123 13.32 0.47 13.39
N LEU A 124 12.25 0.24 14.16
CA LEU A 124 11.33 -0.86 13.93
C LEU A 124 10.60 -0.77 12.57
N LYS A 125 10.41 0.44 12.03
CA LYS A 125 9.84 0.62 10.68
C LYS A 125 10.68 -0.06 9.62
N PHE A 126 12.01 0.06 9.70
CA PHE A 126 12.94 -0.53 8.73
C PHE A 126 12.96 -2.06 8.84
N LEU A 127 13.01 -2.59 10.06
CA LEU A 127 12.90 -4.03 10.30
C LEU A 127 11.59 -4.59 9.74
N ARG A 128 10.44 -3.98 10.05
CA ARG A 128 9.14 -4.40 9.53
C ARG A 128 9.08 -4.32 8.00
N ALA A 129 9.67 -3.28 7.40
CA ALA A 129 9.72 -3.10 5.94
C ALA A 129 10.43 -4.24 5.21
N ASP A 130 11.49 -4.79 5.80
CA ASP A 130 12.28 -5.89 5.25
C ASP A 130 12.03 -7.23 5.95
N ARG A 131 10.86 -7.40 6.56
CA ARG A 131 10.43 -8.68 7.20
C ARG A 131 11.45 -9.20 8.22
N PHE A 132 12.02 -8.30 9.00
CA PHE A 132 13.04 -8.56 10.01
C PHE A 132 14.36 -9.15 9.48
N ASP A 133 14.67 -8.95 8.19
CA ASP A 133 16.03 -9.15 7.66
C ASP A 133 16.94 -7.99 8.12
N PRO A 134 17.87 -8.21 9.07
CA PRO A 134 18.61 -7.12 9.69
C PRO A 134 19.58 -6.44 8.73
N LYS A 135 20.17 -7.20 7.78
CA LYS A 135 21.10 -6.67 6.79
C LYS A 135 20.38 -5.75 5.81
N LYS A 136 19.21 -6.18 5.30
CA LYS A 136 18.39 -5.34 4.41
C LYS A 136 17.85 -4.11 5.10
N ALA A 137 17.39 -4.25 6.34
CA ALA A 137 16.88 -3.15 7.14
C ALA A 137 17.99 -2.10 7.44
N ALA A 138 19.20 -2.56 7.79
CA ALA A 138 20.37 -1.70 7.98
C ALA A 138 20.70 -0.91 6.70
N LEU A 139 20.76 -1.58 5.55
CA LEU A 139 21.03 -0.94 4.26
C LEU A 139 19.92 0.07 3.89
N ARG A 140 18.65 -0.28 4.09
CA ARG A 140 17.51 0.64 3.87
C ARG A 140 17.59 1.86 4.78
N MET A 141 17.95 1.67 6.05
CA MET A 141 18.11 2.77 7.00
C MET A 141 19.30 3.68 6.63
N ALA A 142 20.41 3.13 6.14
CA ALA A 142 21.51 3.94 5.63
C ALA A 142 21.08 4.78 4.41
N ARG A 143 20.41 4.15 3.44
CA ARG A 143 19.84 4.82 2.25
C ARG A 143 18.83 5.91 2.62
N HIS A 144 18.05 5.69 3.67
CA HIS A 144 17.10 6.68 4.18
C HIS A 144 17.81 7.98 4.57
N PHE A 145 18.89 7.89 5.34
CA PHE A 145 19.62 9.09 5.78
C PHE A 145 20.36 9.77 4.62
N GLU A 146 20.93 9.03 3.67
CA GLU A 146 21.51 9.63 2.46
C GLU A 146 20.44 10.38 1.65
N ALA A 147 19.31 9.73 1.36
CA ALA A 147 18.21 10.36 0.64
C ALA A 147 17.65 11.59 1.37
N LYS A 148 17.52 11.52 2.70
CA LYS A 148 17.04 12.63 3.52
C LYS A 148 18.03 13.80 3.53
N LEU A 149 19.32 13.52 3.59
CA LEU A 149 20.38 14.53 3.52
C LEU A 149 20.35 15.25 2.16
N ASP A 150 20.26 14.51 1.06
CA ASP A 150 20.21 15.05 -0.30
C ASP A 150 18.95 15.90 -0.53
N LEU A 151 17.81 15.50 0.04
CA LEU A 151 16.53 16.17 -0.19
C LEU A 151 16.31 17.40 0.68
N PHE A 152 16.73 17.36 1.95
CA PHE A 152 16.36 18.38 2.95
C PHE A 152 17.56 19.02 3.66
N GLY A 153 18.77 18.56 3.38
CA GLY A 153 19.99 19.07 3.99
C GLY A 153 20.22 18.59 5.42
N GLN A 154 21.36 19.00 5.97
CA GLN A 154 21.85 18.54 7.28
C GLN A 154 20.93 18.93 8.45
N GLU A 155 20.32 20.12 8.40
CA GLU A 155 19.49 20.64 9.49
C GLU A 155 18.25 19.78 9.75
N LYS A 156 17.74 19.11 8.72
CA LYS A 156 16.55 18.25 8.78
C LYS A 156 16.86 16.78 8.97
N LEU A 157 18.14 16.39 9.01
CA LEU A 157 18.56 15.00 9.05
C LEU A 157 18.00 14.25 10.29
N CYS A 158 17.98 14.93 11.44
CA CYS A 158 17.49 14.39 12.72
C CYS A 158 16.14 14.97 13.17
N GLN A 159 15.30 15.40 12.21
CA GLN A 159 13.95 15.93 12.46
C GLN A 159 12.93 15.21 11.60
N ASP A 160 11.70 15.07 12.08
CA ASP A 160 10.60 14.60 11.24
C ASP A 160 10.24 15.71 10.24
N ILE A 161 10.11 15.35 8.95
CA ILE A 161 9.72 16.30 7.91
C ILE A 161 8.22 16.58 8.03
N THR A 162 7.86 17.85 8.05
CA THR A 162 6.47 18.34 8.16
C THR A 162 6.06 19.02 6.86
N GLN A 163 4.76 19.33 6.71
CA GLN A 163 4.30 20.12 5.56
C GLN A 163 4.90 21.53 5.51
N ASN A 164 5.34 22.10 6.64
CA ASN A 164 5.99 23.41 6.65
C ASN A 164 7.41 23.38 6.06
N ASP A 165 8.00 22.20 5.92
CA ASP A 165 9.32 22.00 5.30
C ASP A 165 9.22 21.83 3.77
N LEU A 166 8.01 21.81 3.22
CA LEU A 166 7.73 21.69 1.79
C LEU A 166 7.53 23.06 1.17
N ASN A 167 8.22 23.31 0.05
CA ASN A 167 8.03 24.55 -0.71
C ASN A 167 6.75 24.47 -1.59
N PRO A 168 6.34 25.57 -2.23
CA PRO A 168 5.13 25.56 -3.07
C PRO A 168 5.13 24.54 -4.20
N GLY A 169 6.28 24.26 -4.82
CA GLY A 169 6.42 23.23 -5.86
C GLY A 169 6.31 21.81 -5.30
N ASP A 170 6.89 21.56 -4.13
CA ASP A 170 6.74 20.30 -3.40
C ASP A 170 5.26 20.05 -3.04
N MET A 171 4.56 21.11 -2.60
CA MET A 171 3.14 21.03 -2.26
C MET A 171 2.25 20.77 -3.49
N ASP A 172 2.58 21.34 -4.64
CA ASP A 172 1.88 21.03 -5.90
C ASP A 172 2.10 19.56 -6.31
N ALA A 173 3.34 19.07 -6.22
CA ALA A 173 3.68 17.67 -6.47
C ALA A 173 2.98 16.70 -5.48
N LEU A 174 2.80 17.12 -4.22
CA LEU A 174 2.13 16.33 -3.18
C LEU A 174 0.65 16.09 -3.50
N VAL A 175 -0.05 17.07 -4.06
CA VAL A 175 -1.49 16.98 -4.36
C VAL A 175 -1.80 16.46 -5.76
N THR A 176 -0.88 16.63 -6.72
CA THR A 176 -1.05 16.16 -8.11
C THR A 176 -0.45 14.77 -8.35
N GLY A 177 0.48 14.33 -7.49
CA GLY A 177 1.25 13.09 -7.65
C GLY A 177 0.54 11.82 -7.20
N VAL A 178 1.32 10.90 -6.62
CA VAL A 178 0.85 9.58 -6.18
C VAL A 178 0.03 9.70 -4.89
N GLY A 179 -1.22 9.28 -4.94
CA GLY A 179 -2.13 9.25 -3.80
C GLY A 179 -2.26 7.89 -3.13
N HIS A 180 -3.27 7.77 -2.28
CA HIS A 180 -3.75 6.51 -1.69
C HIS A 180 -5.27 6.49 -1.64
N LEU A 181 -5.86 5.30 -1.53
CA LEU A 181 -7.29 5.15 -1.34
C LEU A 181 -7.69 5.48 0.10
N PRO A 182 -8.90 6.03 0.33
CA PRO A 182 -9.36 6.39 1.68
C PRO A 182 -9.64 5.20 2.60
N ILE A 183 -9.58 3.98 2.06
CA ILE A 183 -9.76 2.73 2.78
C ILE A 183 -8.68 1.75 2.33
N ARG A 184 -8.35 0.83 3.23
CA ARG A 184 -7.44 -0.30 2.96
C ARG A 184 -8.11 -1.33 2.07
N ASP A 185 -7.31 -2.26 1.56
CA ASP A 185 -7.84 -3.45 0.90
C ASP A 185 -8.47 -4.43 1.90
N SER A 186 -9.01 -5.54 1.40
CA SER A 186 -9.76 -6.50 2.22
C SER A 186 -8.95 -7.18 3.33
N VAL A 187 -7.63 -7.07 3.31
CA VAL A 187 -6.71 -7.67 4.29
C VAL A 187 -5.94 -6.63 5.11
N GLY A 188 -6.29 -5.34 4.98
CA GLY A 188 -5.69 -4.27 5.79
C GLY A 188 -4.42 -3.64 5.21
N ARG A 189 -4.07 -3.90 3.95
CA ARG A 189 -2.94 -3.23 3.28
C ARG A 189 -3.35 -1.84 2.82
N LEU A 190 -2.44 -0.89 2.96
CA LEU A 190 -2.61 0.44 2.37
C LEU A 190 -2.59 0.34 0.85
N VAL A 191 -3.56 0.95 0.16
CA VAL A 191 -3.58 0.99 -1.31
C VAL A 191 -3.10 2.34 -1.81
N ARG A 192 -1.87 2.39 -2.31
CA ARG A 192 -1.31 3.54 -3.05
C ARG A 192 -1.79 3.51 -4.50
N ILE A 193 -2.08 4.66 -5.07
CA ILE A 193 -2.59 4.73 -6.44
C ILE A 193 -2.06 5.94 -7.20
N SER A 194 -1.74 5.74 -8.47
CA SER A 194 -1.39 6.80 -9.41
C SER A 194 -2.27 6.74 -10.66
N PHE A 195 -2.72 7.88 -11.15
CA PHE A 195 -3.53 7.98 -12.37
C PHE A 195 -2.73 8.62 -13.50
N SER A 196 -2.71 7.98 -14.67
CA SER A 196 -2.01 8.52 -15.84
C SER A 196 -2.95 9.29 -16.80
N HIS A 197 -4.26 9.31 -16.56
CA HIS A 197 -5.28 9.67 -17.57
C HIS A 197 -5.30 11.13 -18.04
N ASN A 198 -4.68 12.07 -17.32
CA ASN A 198 -4.61 13.49 -17.70
C ASN A 198 -3.22 13.90 -18.20
N GLY A 199 -2.40 12.92 -18.56
CA GLY A 199 -0.97 13.10 -18.58
C GLY A 199 -0.42 13.02 -17.17
N VAL A 200 0.79 12.47 -17.04
CA VAL A 200 1.52 12.63 -15.80
C VAL A 200 1.97 14.09 -15.83
N ASP A 201 1.17 14.99 -15.26
CA ASP A 201 1.66 16.31 -14.87
C ASP A 201 2.67 16.06 -13.74
N ILE A 202 3.87 15.67 -14.15
CA ILE A 202 5.10 15.86 -13.39
C ILE A 202 5.32 17.38 -13.42
N ALA A 203 4.42 18.11 -12.75
CA ALA A 203 4.56 19.53 -12.53
C ALA A 203 5.67 19.70 -11.49
N GLY A 204 6.74 20.37 -11.88
CA GLY A 204 7.91 20.59 -11.03
C GLY A 204 9.14 19.78 -11.46
N SER A 205 10.26 20.18 -10.88
CA SER A 205 11.55 19.51 -10.98
C SER A 205 11.52 18.14 -10.30
N THR A 206 12.41 17.23 -10.72
CA THR A 206 12.59 15.92 -10.08
C THR A 206 12.73 16.03 -8.56
N MET A 207 13.45 17.05 -8.07
CA MET A 207 13.69 17.22 -6.63
C MET A 207 12.43 17.62 -5.86
N GLU A 208 11.53 18.42 -6.46
CA GLU A 208 10.25 18.78 -5.82
C GLU A 208 9.37 17.55 -5.63
N ILE A 209 9.34 16.69 -6.65
CA ILE A 209 8.59 15.43 -6.62
C ILE A 209 9.19 14.46 -5.61
N LEU A 210 10.52 14.34 -5.53
CA LEU A 210 11.16 13.46 -4.57
C LEU A 210 10.95 13.93 -3.12
N ARG A 211 10.95 15.24 -2.85
CA ARG A 211 10.64 15.78 -1.50
C ARG A 211 9.19 15.51 -1.11
N ALA A 212 8.25 15.77 -2.01
CA ALA A 212 6.83 15.47 -1.81
C ALA A 212 6.59 13.96 -1.59
N LEU A 213 7.25 13.13 -2.40
CA LEU A 213 7.17 11.67 -2.31
C LEU A 213 7.77 11.17 -0.98
N PHE A 214 8.92 11.69 -0.56
CA PHE A 214 9.54 11.35 0.73
C PHE A 214 8.60 11.68 1.89
N TYR A 215 8.09 12.92 1.95
CA TYR A 215 7.17 13.34 3.01
C TYR A 215 5.92 12.46 3.05
N SER A 216 5.24 12.30 1.91
CA SER A 216 4.00 11.51 1.84
C SER A 216 4.19 10.07 2.29
N LEU A 217 5.31 9.45 1.89
CA LEU A 217 5.66 8.09 2.25
C LEU A 217 6.01 7.95 3.73
N MET A 218 6.74 8.91 4.30
CA MET A 218 7.09 8.87 5.72
C MET A 218 5.89 9.10 6.64
N VAL A 219 4.93 9.94 6.25
CA VAL A 219 3.65 10.08 6.95
C VAL A 219 2.90 8.75 6.99
N LEU A 220 2.83 8.07 5.85
CA LEU A 220 2.15 6.77 5.75
C LEU A 220 2.93 5.64 6.45
N ALA A 221 4.26 5.73 6.54
CA ALA A 221 5.10 4.75 7.21
C ALA A 221 5.04 4.84 8.73
N ASP A 222 4.52 5.94 9.28
CA ASP A 222 4.30 6.09 10.72
C ASP A 222 3.14 5.23 11.23
N ASP A 223 2.23 4.82 10.35
CA ASP A 223 1.09 4.00 10.69
C ASP A 223 1.47 2.52 10.86
N GLU A 224 1.25 1.97 12.07
CA GLU A 224 1.65 0.62 12.42
C GLU A 224 0.91 -0.47 11.63
N GLU A 225 -0.38 -0.28 11.31
CA GLU A 225 -1.12 -1.25 10.48
C GLU A 225 -0.53 -1.32 9.06
N THR A 226 -0.10 -0.18 8.51
CA THR A 226 0.63 -0.12 7.23
C THR A 226 1.99 -0.81 7.32
N GLN A 227 2.74 -0.65 8.41
CA GLN A 227 4.01 -1.35 8.61
C GLN A 227 3.82 -2.87 8.70
N LYS A 228 2.75 -3.33 9.37
CA LYS A 228 2.49 -4.75 9.65
C LYS A 228 1.80 -5.50 8.53
N ASN A 229 0.92 -4.85 7.77
CA ASN A 229 0.20 -5.47 6.66
C ASN A 229 0.88 -5.20 5.32
N GLY A 230 1.59 -4.08 5.20
CA GLY A 230 2.27 -3.66 4.00
C GLY A 230 1.40 -2.81 3.07
N VAL A 231 1.92 -2.59 1.87
CA VAL A 231 1.41 -1.63 0.89
C VAL A 231 1.23 -2.31 -0.46
N VAL A 232 0.11 -2.01 -1.11
CA VAL A 232 -0.16 -2.37 -2.51
C VAL A 232 -0.15 -1.10 -3.35
N PHE A 233 0.56 -1.13 -4.48
CA PHE A 233 0.57 -0.04 -5.43
C PHE A 233 -0.30 -0.36 -6.65
N VAL A 234 -1.13 0.59 -7.09
CA VAL A 234 -1.91 0.50 -8.32
C VAL A 234 -1.52 1.65 -9.26
N SER A 235 -0.95 1.31 -10.41
CA SER A 235 -0.80 2.25 -11.52
C SER A 235 -2.02 2.12 -12.44
N TRP A 236 -2.87 3.14 -12.45
CA TRP A 236 -4.08 3.19 -13.27
C TRP A 236 -3.87 4.06 -14.51
N ALA A 237 -3.67 3.41 -15.65
CA ALA A 237 -3.49 4.04 -16.95
C ALA A 237 -4.59 3.69 -17.98
N VAL A 238 -5.71 3.11 -17.53
CA VAL A 238 -6.87 2.84 -18.39
C VAL A 238 -7.55 4.15 -18.79
N GLY A 239 -7.84 4.31 -20.07
CA GLY A 239 -8.42 5.52 -20.65
C GLY A 239 -7.39 6.60 -20.95
N TYR A 240 -6.10 6.29 -20.84
CA TYR A 240 -5.02 7.21 -21.19
C TYR A 240 -5.10 7.56 -22.68
N LYS A 241 -5.32 8.85 -22.97
CA LYS A 241 -5.32 9.38 -24.33
C LYS A 241 -3.91 9.84 -24.68
N GLN A 242 -3.41 9.36 -25.81
CA GLN A 242 -2.12 9.77 -26.34
C GLN A 242 -2.16 11.25 -26.73
N ASP A 243 -1.38 12.08 -26.04
CA ASP A 243 -1.03 13.43 -26.49
C ASP A 243 0.32 13.37 -27.23
N SER A 244 0.40 14.00 -28.40
CA SER A 244 1.64 14.17 -29.18
C SER A 244 2.80 14.73 -28.35
N ASN A 245 2.55 15.61 -27.38
CA ASN A 245 3.59 16.17 -26.52
C ASN A 245 4.14 15.12 -25.53
N MET A 246 3.30 14.23 -25.01
CA MET A 246 3.74 13.18 -24.07
C MET A 246 4.61 12.11 -24.73
N VAL A 247 4.51 11.91 -26.04
CA VAL A 247 5.39 10.98 -26.78
C VAL A 247 6.86 11.39 -26.70
N HIS A 248 7.13 12.70 -26.70
CA HIS A 248 8.49 13.22 -26.58
C HIS A 248 8.98 13.24 -25.13
N VAL A 249 8.12 13.65 -24.19
CA VAL A 249 8.46 13.70 -22.76
C VAL A 249 8.83 12.32 -22.21
N THR A 250 8.03 11.30 -22.51
CA THR A 250 8.26 9.91 -22.02
C THR A 250 9.55 9.27 -22.55
N LYS A 251 10.11 9.81 -23.64
CA LYS A 251 11.38 9.36 -24.21
C LYS A 251 12.60 10.14 -23.69
N SER A 252 12.40 11.29 -23.06
CA SER A 252 13.47 12.12 -22.52
C SER A 252 14.19 11.43 -21.36
N ASP A 253 15.51 11.59 -21.27
CA ASP A 253 16.29 10.99 -20.19
C ASP A 253 15.99 11.62 -18.83
N GLY A 254 15.60 12.91 -18.81
CA GLY A 254 15.13 13.57 -17.59
C GLY A 254 13.90 12.89 -16.98
N PHE A 255 12.91 12.53 -17.82
CA PHE A 255 11.72 11.81 -17.37
C PHE A 255 12.04 10.41 -16.86
N LYS A 256 12.89 9.66 -17.57
CA LYS A 256 13.31 8.31 -17.16
C LYS A 256 14.07 8.33 -15.84
N ASN A 257 15.00 9.27 -15.68
CA ASN A 257 15.78 9.46 -14.45
C ASN A 257 14.88 9.87 -13.28
N ALA A 258 13.85 10.69 -13.51
CA ALA A 258 12.87 11.03 -12.48
C ALA A 258 12.09 9.79 -12.01
N ILE A 259 11.58 8.96 -12.94
CA ILE A 259 10.93 7.69 -12.60
C ILE A 259 11.86 6.76 -11.83
N TRP A 260 13.10 6.63 -12.30
CA TRP A 260 14.11 5.79 -11.65
C TRP A 260 14.35 6.24 -10.20
N ALA A 261 14.61 7.52 -9.98
CA ALA A 261 14.83 8.08 -8.65
C ALA A 261 13.59 7.92 -7.75
N MET A 262 12.39 8.12 -8.27
CA MET A 262 11.15 7.90 -7.52
C MET A 262 10.99 6.45 -7.06
N VAL A 263 11.26 5.48 -7.95
CA VAL A 263 11.17 4.06 -7.60
C VAL A 263 12.25 3.70 -6.59
N LYS A 264 13.50 4.11 -6.80
CA LYS A 264 14.58 3.84 -5.84
C LYS A 264 14.26 4.43 -4.47
N LEU A 265 13.87 5.71 -4.40
CA LEU A 265 13.44 6.35 -3.15
C LEU A 265 12.36 5.54 -2.43
N ALA A 266 11.25 5.24 -3.13
CA ALA A 266 10.08 4.60 -2.53
C ALA A 266 10.30 3.14 -2.12
N PHE A 267 11.17 2.40 -2.82
CA PHE A 267 11.34 0.96 -2.63
C PHE A 267 12.62 0.58 -1.88
N THR A 268 13.64 1.46 -1.81
CA THR A 268 14.94 1.11 -1.20
C THR A 268 15.37 2.01 -0.03
N ALA A 269 14.79 3.20 0.15
CA ALA A 269 15.12 4.11 1.27
C ALA A 269 13.96 4.38 2.24
N ILE A 270 12.72 4.23 1.78
CA ILE A 270 11.55 4.38 2.67
C ILE A 270 11.25 3.04 3.36
N PRO A 271 10.91 3.03 4.66
CA PRO A 271 10.55 1.84 5.41
C PRO A 271 9.12 1.37 5.10
N PHE A 272 8.90 0.93 3.85
CA PHE A 272 7.66 0.35 3.37
C PHE A 272 7.84 -1.12 3.00
N ARG A 273 6.95 -1.97 3.51
CA ARG A 273 6.82 -3.35 3.03
C ARG A 273 5.87 -3.38 1.83
N HIS A 274 6.43 -3.43 0.63
CA HIS A 274 5.65 -3.52 -0.60
C HIS A 274 5.24 -4.98 -0.88
N GLU A 275 3.95 -5.24 -1.03
CA GLU A 275 3.40 -6.59 -1.18
C GLU A 275 2.98 -6.90 -2.62
N ALA A 276 2.52 -5.88 -3.35
CA ALA A 276 2.09 -6.06 -4.74
C ALA A 276 2.14 -4.76 -5.54
N PHE A 277 2.33 -4.89 -6.85
CA PHE A 277 2.28 -3.79 -7.80
C PHE A 277 1.35 -4.13 -8.97
N HIS A 278 0.26 -3.39 -9.14
CA HIS A 278 -0.73 -3.64 -10.18
C HIS A 278 -0.63 -2.59 -11.29
N LEU A 279 -0.38 -3.04 -12.51
CA LEU A 279 -0.31 -2.20 -13.72
C LEU A 279 -1.61 -2.37 -14.52
N CYS A 280 -2.49 -1.38 -14.53
CA CYS A 280 -3.76 -1.41 -15.26
C CYS A 280 -3.72 -0.50 -16.49
N TYR A 281 -3.98 -1.02 -17.68
CA TYR A 281 -3.94 -0.25 -18.92
C TYR A 281 -4.81 -0.87 -20.02
N ASP A 282 -5.23 -0.07 -20.98
CA ASP A 282 -5.99 -0.47 -22.17
C ASP A 282 -5.24 -0.21 -23.49
N ASN A 283 -4.03 0.36 -23.40
CA ASN A 283 -3.15 0.67 -24.52
C ASN A 283 -1.69 0.31 -24.19
N PHE A 284 -1.00 -0.32 -25.15
CA PHE A 284 0.41 -0.70 -25.04
C PHE A 284 1.41 0.47 -25.15
N PHE A 285 0.96 1.70 -25.39
CA PHE A 285 1.84 2.87 -25.50
C PHE A 285 2.75 3.06 -24.28
N LEU A 286 2.27 2.76 -23.07
CA LEU A 286 3.04 2.89 -21.83
C LEU A 286 3.89 1.65 -21.51
N SER A 287 3.91 0.62 -22.36
CA SER A 287 4.68 -0.61 -22.13
C SER A 287 6.17 -0.37 -21.89
N PRO A 288 6.86 0.54 -22.61
CA PRO A 288 8.26 0.85 -22.31
C PRO A 288 8.46 1.41 -20.90
N ILE A 289 7.53 2.25 -20.42
CA ILE A 289 7.57 2.79 -19.06
C ILE A 289 7.34 1.69 -18.03
N PHE A 290 6.39 0.79 -18.28
CA PHE A 290 6.17 -0.36 -17.41
C PHE A 290 7.36 -1.32 -17.40
N GLY A 291 8.05 -1.51 -18.53
CA GLY A 291 9.31 -2.24 -18.60
C GLY A 291 10.37 -1.61 -17.69
N MET A 292 10.55 -0.28 -17.78
CA MET A 292 11.48 0.45 -16.91
C MET A 292 11.14 0.31 -15.41
N ILE A 293 9.85 0.42 -15.05
CA ILE A 293 9.40 0.23 -13.66
C ILE A 293 9.69 -1.19 -13.18
N LYS A 294 9.38 -2.22 -13.97
CA LYS A 294 9.67 -3.61 -13.60
C LYS A 294 11.16 -3.87 -13.41
N LEU A 295 12.02 -3.22 -14.21
CA LEU A 295 13.46 -3.32 -14.09
C LEU A 295 13.97 -2.68 -12.79
N SER A 296 13.54 -1.47 -12.47
CA SER A 296 14.01 -0.73 -11.29
C SER A 296 13.56 -1.33 -9.96
N LEU A 297 12.47 -2.10 -9.96
CA LEU A 297 11.91 -2.79 -8.80
C LEU A 297 12.75 -3.99 -8.31
N GLY A 298 13.68 -4.50 -9.12
CA GLY A 298 14.47 -5.67 -8.74
C GLY A 298 13.65 -6.98 -8.74
N MET A 299 14.30 -8.11 -8.45
CA MET A 299 13.68 -9.44 -8.52
C MET A 299 12.56 -9.63 -7.48
N TYR A 300 12.78 -9.18 -6.23
CA TYR A 300 11.79 -9.33 -5.15
C TYR A 300 10.44 -8.68 -5.50
N MET A 301 10.44 -7.44 -6.00
CA MET A 301 9.18 -6.82 -6.41
C MET A 301 8.72 -7.24 -7.80
N GLY A 302 9.62 -7.60 -8.71
CA GLY A 302 9.30 -8.09 -10.05
C GLY A 302 8.31 -9.27 -10.04
N VAL A 303 8.50 -10.24 -9.12
CA VAL A 303 7.59 -11.39 -8.95
C VAL A 303 6.21 -11.01 -8.40
N ARG A 304 6.15 -9.86 -7.73
CA ARG A 304 4.95 -9.25 -7.12
C ARG A 304 4.24 -8.25 -8.04
N VAL A 305 4.70 -8.08 -9.28
CA VAL A 305 4.00 -7.28 -10.30
C VAL A 305 2.87 -8.08 -10.94
N ARG A 306 1.69 -7.47 -11.10
CA ARG A 306 0.56 -8.02 -11.85
C ARG A 306 0.08 -7.03 -12.90
N THR A 307 -0.05 -7.50 -14.12
CA THR A 307 -0.46 -6.70 -15.26
C THR A 307 -1.91 -7.00 -15.64
N HIS A 308 -2.72 -5.96 -15.75
CA HIS A 308 -4.14 -6.00 -16.06
C HIS A 308 -4.41 -5.22 -17.34
N TYR A 309 -4.44 -5.93 -18.46
CA TYR A 309 -4.90 -5.39 -19.74
C TYR A 309 -6.41 -5.54 -19.87
N GLY A 310 -7.09 -4.49 -20.32
CA GLY A 310 -8.52 -4.52 -20.63
C GLY A 310 -9.22 -3.18 -20.39
N ASN A 311 -10.52 -3.15 -20.65
CA ASN A 311 -11.32 -1.96 -20.39
C ASN A 311 -11.44 -1.67 -18.87
N LYS A 312 -12.02 -0.52 -18.52
CA LYS A 312 -12.21 -0.10 -17.13
C LYS A 312 -12.86 -1.17 -16.25
N LEU A 313 -13.94 -1.79 -16.72
CA LEU A 313 -14.68 -2.78 -15.93
C LEU A 313 -13.87 -4.06 -15.72
N GLU A 314 -13.15 -4.52 -16.75
CA GLU A 314 -12.27 -5.68 -16.67
C GLU A 314 -11.12 -5.47 -15.69
N CYS A 315 -10.43 -4.33 -15.77
CA CYS A 315 -9.37 -3.99 -14.82
C CYS A 315 -9.91 -3.89 -13.39
N GLN A 316 -11.08 -3.26 -13.19
CA GLN A 316 -11.69 -3.18 -11.86
C GLN A 316 -12.03 -4.58 -11.29
N ARG A 317 -12.60 -5.47 -12.10
CA ARG A 317 -12.90 -6.85 -11.67
C ARG A 317 -11.64 -7.63 -11.32
N LYS A 318 -10.57 -7.50 -12.11
CA LYS A 318 -9.28 -8.14 -11.83
C LYS A 318 -8.68 -7.61 -10.52
N LEU A 319 -8.72 -6.31 -10.26
CA LEU A 319 -8.22 -5.76 -8.98
C LEU A 319 -9.03 -6.26 -7.78
N GLN A 320 -10.34 -6.41 -7.92
CA GLN A 320 -11.20 -6.95 -6.86
C GLN A 320 -10.83 -8.38 -6.46
N THR A 321 -10.29 -9.21 -7.36
CA THR A 321 -9.81 -10.57 -6.99
C THR A 321 -8.58 -10.55 -6.08
N PHE A 322 -7.93 -9.39 -5.91
CA PHE A 322 -6.84 -9.17 -4.96
C PHE A 322 -7.28 -8.39 -3.72
N GLY A 323 -8.59 -8.21 -3.52
CA GLY A 323 -9.14 -7.50 -2.37
C GLY A 323 -9.15 -5.98 -2.49
N ILE A 324 -8.74 -5.42 -3.64
CA ILE A 324 -8.59 -3.97 -3.82
C ILE A 324 -9.97 -3.31 -4.06
N PRO A 325 -10.35 -2.27 -3.29
CA PRO A 325 -11.67 -1.67 -3.37
C PRO A 325 -11.77 -0.66 -4.51
N THR A 326 -12.23 -1.11 -5.67
CA THR A 326 -12.28 -0.28 -6.89
C THR A 326 -13.41 0.75 -6.92
N THR A 327 -14.37 0.68 -6.01
CA THR A 327 -15.51 1.60 -5.91
C THR A 327 -15.13 2.95 -5.31
N VAL A 328 -14.02 3.03 -4.58
CA VAL A 328 -13.50 4.27 -3.97
C VAL A 328 -12.36 4.90 -4.78
N MET A 329 -11.98 4.30 -5.91
CA MET A 329 -10.95 4.87 -6.78
C MET A 329 -11.44 6.19 -7.38
N PRO A 330 -10.66 7.28 -7.30
CA PRO A 330 -11.05 8.60 -7.83
C PRO A 330 -10.94 8.63 -9.37
N LEU A 331 -11.82 7.91 -10.06
CA LEU A 331 -11.80 7.74 -11.53
C LEU A 331 -12.54 8.86 -12.28
N LYS A 332 -13.06 9.87 -11.59
CA LYS A 332 -13.72 11.04 -12.20
C LYS A 332 -12.94 12.29 -11.82
N ALA A 333 -13.00 13.31 -12.68
CA ALA A 333 -12.33 14.59 -12.42
C ALA A 333 -12.74 15.24 -11.07
N ALA A 334 -14.00 15.11 -10.67
CA ALA A 334 -14.50 15.58 -9.38
C ALA A 334 -13.96 14.81 -8.17
N ASP A 335 -13.39 13.62 -8.38
CA ASP A 335 -12.79 12.81 -7.31
C ASP A 335 -11.30 13.19 -7.07
N MET A 336 -10.68 14.01 -7.95
CA MET A 336 -9.28 14.46 -7.80
C MET A 336 -9.10 15.48 -6.67
N ASP A 337 -10.16 16.17 -6.26
CA ASP A 337 -10.14 17.06 -5.07
C ASP A 337 -9.95 16.28 -3.76
N HIS A 338 -10.13 14.96 -3.78
CA HIS A 338 -9.94 14.12 -2.61
C HIS A 338 -8.48 14.11 -2.11
N ALA A 339 -7.50 14.12 -3.02
CA ALA A 339 -6.08 14.16 -2.64
C ALA A 339 -5.73 15.46 -1.89
N LYS A 340 -6.28 16.60 -2.34
CA LYS A 340 -6.11 17.90 -1.68
C LYS A 340 -6.70 17.89 -0.27
N GLU A 341 -7.90 17.36 -0.11
CA GLU A 341 -8.54 17.29 1.21
C GLU A 341 -7.76 16.39 2.18
N ILE A 342 -7.23 15.25 1.73
CA ILE A 342 -6.39 14.37 2.57
C ILE A 342 -5.19 15.14 3.16
N TRP A 343 -4.44 15.86 2.33
CA TRP A 343 -3.25 16.59 2.79
C TRP A 343 -3.58 17.82 3.62
N LYS A 344 -4.72 18.46 3.35
CA LYS A 344 -5.27 19.53 4.19
C LYS A 344 -5.63 19.04 5.59
N LYS A 345 -6.29 17.87 5.71
CA LYS A 345 -6.55 17.25 7.02
C LYS A 345 -5.25 16.91 7.75
N ARG A 346 -4.25 16.39 7.02
CA ARG A 346 -2.90 16.14 7.59
C ARG A 346 -2.25 17.42 8.11
N LEU A 347 -2.36 18.54 7.40
CA LEU A 347 -1.81 19.81 7.86
C LEU A 347 -2.50 20.28 9.14
N ALA A 348 -3.82 20.17 9.20
CA ALA A 348 -4.59 20.49 10.41
C ALA A 348 -4.15 19.63 11.59
N TYR A 349 -3.90 18.33 11.35
CA TYR A 349 -3.34 17.42 12.34
C TYR A 349 -1.95 17.86 12.84
N GLU A 350 -1.03 18.22 11.96
CA GLU A 350 0.34 18.66 12.32
C GLU A 350 0.32 19.96 13.13
N LYS A 351 -0.51 20.93 12.72
CA LYS A 351 -0.69 22.19 13.44
C LYS A 351 -1.26 21.98 14.83
N TRP A 352 -2.26 21.10 14.96
CA TRP A 352 -2.83 20.75 16.26
C TRP A 352 -1.76 20.12 17.17
N SER A 353 -0.98 19.18 16.64
CA SER A 353 0.03 18.42 17.40
C SER A 353 1.21 19.26 17.86
N SER A 354 1.50 20.36 17.16
CA SER A 354 2.61 21.26 17.48
C SER A 354 2.19 22.40 18.43
N ASN A 355 0.93 22.48 18.84
CA ASN A 355 0.42 23.58 19.67
C ASN A 355 0.74 23.34 21.17
N PRO A 356 1.51 24.22 21.83
CA PRO A 356 1.85 24.08 23.25
C PRO A 356 0.65 24.07 24.18
N SER A 357 -0.48 24.69 23.78
CA SER A 357 -1.70 24.67 24.61
C SER A 357 -2.37 23.29 24.71
N HIS A 358 -1.88 22.31 23.96
CA HIS A 358 -2.33 20.91 24.00
C HIS A 358 -1.29 19.97 24.61
N GLU A 359 -0.17 20.51 25.08
CA GLU A 359 0.88 19.74 25.76
C GLU A 359 0.32 19.14 27.06
N GLY A 360 0.24 17.80 27.13
CA GLY A 360 -0.30 17.07 28.27
C GLY A 360 -1.78 16.66 28.19
N ASN A 361 -2.53 17.09 27.16
CA ASN A 361 -3.88 16.56 26.90
C ASN A 361 -3.79 15.34 25.96
N PRO A 362 -4.12 14.12 26.41
CA PRO A 362 -4.10 12.96 25.53
C PRO A 362 -5.16 13.14 24.44
N ARG A 363 -4.72 13.25 23.18
CA ARG A 363 -5.63 13.29 22.04
C ARG A 363 -6.36 11.95 21.93
N PRO A 364 -7.65 11.93 21.56
CA PRO A 364 -8.23 10.72 20.97
C PRO A 364 -7.39 10.30 19.76
N ARG A 365 -7.13 8.99 19.63
CA ARG A 365 -6.30 8.41 18.57
C ARG A 365 -6.82 8.89 17.21
N SER A 366 -5.98 9.64 16.48
CA SER A 366 -6.29 10.07 15.12
C SER A 366 -5.62 9.11 14.14
N VAL A 367 -6.41 8.58 13.21
CA VAL A 367 -5.97 7.61 12.21
C VAL A 367 -6.06 8.26 10.84
N PHE A 368 -4.97 8.18 10.07
CA PHE A 368 -4.92 8.78 8.75
C PHE A 368 -5.72 7.98 7.71
N VAL A 369 -5.57 6.65 7.72
CA VAL A 369 -6.38 5.71 6.93
C VAL A 369 -6.95 4.65 7.86
N PRO A 370 -8.28 4.54 8.01
CA PRO A 370 -8.91 3.59 8.90
C PRO A 370 -8.43 2.16 8.68
N GLY A 371 -8.36 1.39 9.76
CA GLY A 371 -8.14 -0.04 9.69
C GLY A 371 -9.28 -0.74 8.99
N HIS A 372 -8.99 -1.85 8.32
CA HIS A 372 -10.01 -2.54 7.50
C HIS A 372 -11.18 -3.10 8.33
N LEU A 373 -10.96 -3.35 9.62
CA LEU A 373 -11.98 -3.82 10.56
C LEU A 373 -12.51 -2.72 11.49
N ASP A 374 -12.03 -1.49 11.37
CA ASP A 374 -12.60 -0.36 12.09
C ASP A 374 -14.05 -0.09 11.66
N ILE A 375 -14.83 0.44 12.60
CA ILE A 375 -16.24 0.77 12.40
C ILE A 375 -16.34 2.26 12.09
N LEU A 376 -16.72 2.58 10.86
CA LEU A 376 -16.82 3.96 10.39
C LEU A 376 -18.21 4.54 10.70
N LEU A 377 -18.21 5.65 11.43
CA LEU A 377 -19.39 6.48 11.66
C LEU A 377 -19.54 7.47 10.52
N GLY A 378 -20.78 7.67 10.08
CA GLY A 378 -21.09 8.51 8.95
C GLY A 378 -22.33 8.03 8.20
N ARG A 379 -22.73 8.82 7.20
CA ARG A 379 -23.84 8.50 6.31
C ARG A 379 -23.30 8.07 4.94
N GLY A 380 -24.09 7.30 4.21
CA GLY A 380 -23.81 6.93 2.82
C GLY A 380 -23.10 5.59 2.64
N ARG A 381 -23.00 5.19 1.37
CA ARG A 381 -22.59 3.86 0.95
C ARG A 381 -21.18 3.48 1.40
N ARG A 382 -20.21 4.40 1.33
CA ARG A 382 -18.80 4.16 1.70
C ARG A 382 -18.65 3.64 3.14
N CYS A 383 -19.32 4.27 4.10
CA CYS A 383 -19.31 3.79 5.49
C CYS A 383 -20.11 2.49 5.63
N GLN A 384 -21.24 2.36 4.93
CA GLN A 384 -22.12 1.20 5.05
C GLN A 384 -21.49 -0.09 4.51
N GLU A 385 -20.71 -0.01 3.44
CA GLU A 385 -20.05 -1.13 2.78
C GLU A 385 -18.61 -1.37 3.30
N HIS A 386 -18.16 -0.58 4.27
CA HIS A 386 -16.89 -0.84 4.95
C HIS A 386 -16.93 -2.20 5.66
N VAL A 387 -15.82 -2.97 5.60
CA VAL A 387 -15.77 -4.35 6.11
C VAL A 387 -16.09 -4.40 7.61
N GLY A 388 -15.53 -3.51 8.42
CA GLY A 388 -15.87 -3.40 9.84
C GLY A 388 -17.36 -3.13 10.10
N ASN A 389 -18.02 -2.31 9.28
CA ASN A 389 -19.46 -2.04 9.41
C ASN A 389 -20.33 -3.22 8.96
N MET A 390 -19.91 -3.97 7.94
CA MET A 390 -20.59 -5.21 7.54
C MET A 390 -20.49 -6.26 8.66
N ARG A 391 -19.30 -6.43 9.25
CA ARG A 391 -19.10 -7.35 10.39
C ARG A 391 -19.91 -6.93 11.61
N LEU A 392 -19.98 -5.63 11.92
CA LEU A 392 -20.84 -5.13 12.99
C LEU A 392 -22.30 -5.51 12.76
N ARG A 393 -22.81 -5.40 11.52
CA ARG A 393 -24.20 -5.80 11.22
C ARG A 393 -24.43 -7.28 11.50
N ASN A 394 -23.51 -8.15 11.07
CA ASN A 394 -23.64 -9.59 11.32
C ASN A 394 -23.64 -9.90 12.83
N LEU A 395 -22.72 -9.29 13.59
CA LEU A 395 -22.68 -9.44 15.05
C LEU A 395 -23.97 -8.97 15.73
N VAL A 396 -24.52 -7.85 15.25
CA VAL A 396 -25.81 -7.32 15.71
C VAL A 396 -26.98 -8.25 15.35
N GLU A 397 -26.96 -8.88 14.17
CA GLU A 397 -27.95 -9.88 13.76
C GLU A 397 -27.92 -11.11 14.67
N ASP A 398 -26.74 -11.59 15.04
CA ASP A 398 -26.56 -12.73 15.94
C ASP A 398 -27.10 -12.44 17.35
N CYS A 399 -26.83 -11.24 17.88
CA CYS A 399 -27.33 -10.80 19.20
C CYS A 399 -28.80 -10.36 19.20
N LYS A 400 -29.45 -10.27 18.03
CA LYS A 400 -30.79 -9.67 17.90
C LYS A 400 -31.90 -10.39 18.70
N PRO A 401 -31.98 -11.73 18.74
CA PRO A 401 -33.07 -12.41 19.45
C PRO A 401 -33.09 -12.11 20.95
N GLU A 402 -31.91 -12.06 21.58
CA GLU A 402 -31.74 -11.69 22.98
C GLU A 402 -32.03 -10.20 23.18
N TYR A 403 -31.49 -9.34 22.30
CA TYR A 403 -31.72 -7.90 22.36
C TYR A 403 -33.21 -7.53 22.27
N ASP A 404 -34.00 -8.19 21.42
CA ASP A 404 -35.42 -7.84 21.26
C ASP A 404 -36.25 -8.14 22.53
N GLN A 405 -35.90 -9.19 23.26
CA GLN A 405 -36.56 -9.62 24.50
C GLN A 405 -36.05 -8.85 25.74
N ALA A 406 -34.88 -8.22 25.62
CA ALA A 406 -34.22 -7.52 26.71
C ALA A 406 -34.95 -6.22 27.13
N SER A 407 -34.87 -5.94 28.44
CA SER A 407 -35.23 -4.66 29.03
C SER A 407 -34.29 -3.54 28.56
N ARG A 408 -34.65 -2.29 28.86
CA ARG A 408 -33.83 -1.13 28.47
C ARG A 408 -32.41 -1.17 29.06
N LYS A 409 -32.25 -1.67 30.28
CA LYS A 409 -30.93 -1.81 30.92
C LYS A 409 -30.10 -2.89 30.24
N GLU A 410 -30.70 -4.06 30.01
CA GLU A 410 -30.05 -5.19 29.33
C GLU A 410 -29.65 -4.85 27.89
N LYS A 411 -30.48 -4.14 27.12
CA LYS A 411 -30.12 -3.61 25.79
C LYS A 411 -28.85 -2.76 25.79
N THR A 412 -28.67 -1.98 26.85
CA THR A 412 -27.46 -1.16 27.02
C THR A 412 -26.24 -2.03 27.30
N LEU A 413 -26.38 -3.09 28.10
CA LEU A 413 -25.32 -4.05 28.38
C LEU A 413 -24.92 -4.83 27.13
N ILE A 414 -25.88 -5.35 26.36
CA ILE A 414 -25.61 -6.04 25.08
C ILE A 414 -24.87 -5.11 24.10
N SER A 415 -25.29 -3.84 24.02
CA SER A 415 -24.60 -2.86 23.17
C SER A 415 -23.17 -2.59 23.64
N GLN A 416 -22.93 -2.55 24.95
CA GLN A 416 -21.58 -2.37 25.51
C GLN A 416 -20.70 -3.59 25.23
N GLU A 417 -21.22 -4.80 25.39
CA GLU A 417 -20.47 -6.03 25.12
C GLU A 417 -19.99 -6.10 23.66
N ILE A 418 -20.82 -5.67 22.72
CA ILE A 418 -20.43 -5.54 21.31
C ILE A 418 -19.30 -4.52 21.14
N VAL A 419 -19.39 -3.36 21.80
CA VAL A 419 -18.32 -2.34 21.77
C VAL A 419 -17.02 -2.89 22.35
N ASP A 420 -17.09 -3.55 23.50
CA ASP A 420 -15.95 -4.15 24.18
C ASP A 420 -15.30 -5.25 23.32
N ASN A 421 -16.11 -6.06 22.63
CA ASN A 421 -15.62 -7.08 21.71
C ASN A 421 -14.84 -6.47 20.55
N VAL A 422 -15.34 -5.40 19.94
CA VAL A 422 -14.65 -4.70 18.85
C VAL A 422 -13.32 -4.12 19.35
N LYS A 423 -13.34 -3.42 20.49
CA LYS A 423 -12.13 -2.79 21.05
C LYS A 423 -11.10 -3.81 21.53
N LYS A 424 -11.53 -4.94 22.10
CA LYS A 424 -10.66 -6.05 22.52
C LYS A 424 -9.87 -6.65 21.35
N ASN A 425 -10.42 -6.62 20.14
CA ASN A 425 -9.74 -7.06 18.92
C ASN A 425 -8.93 -5.94 18.24
N SER A 426 -8.59 -4.86 18.98
CA SER A 426 -7.82 -3.71 18.47
C SER A 426 -8.47 -2.98 17.29
N HIS A 427 -9.81 -2.94 17.27
CA HIS A 427 -10.59 -2.18 16.29
C HIS A 427 -11.33 -1.04 16.98
N HIS A 428 -11.59 0.03 16.23
CA HIS A 428 -12.06 1.29 16.77
C HIS A 428 -13.36 1.73 16.11
N PHE A 429 -14.12 2.55 16.83
CA PHE A 429 -15.24 3.29 16.27
C PHE A 429 -14.73 4.67 15.87
N LEU A 430 -14.67 4.94 14.57
CA LEU A 430 -14.04 6.14 14.02
C LEU A 430 -15.06 7.07 13.41
N LYS A 431 -14.90 8.37 13.64
CA LYS A 431 -15.66 9.43 12.98
C LYS A 431 -14.72 10.33 12.20
N ASP A 432 -15.11 10.69 10.98
CA ASP A 432 -14.34 11.60 10.14
C ASP A 432 -14.57 13.04 10.58
N GLU A 433 -13.50 13.72 10.99
CA GLU A 433 -13.47 15.11 11.44
C GLU A 433 -12.51 15.94 10.54
N ASP A 434 -12.28 17.21 10.87
CA ASP A 434 -11.44 18.11 10.07
C ASP A 434 -9.96 17.74 10.08
N GLU A 435 -9.47 17.06 11.11
CA GLU A 435 -8.07 16.61 11.21
C GLU A 435 -7.86 15.12 10.83
N GLY A 436 -8.91 14.44 10.34
CA GLY A 436 -8.88 13.03 9.94
C GLY A 436 -9.86 12.16 10.73
N TRP A 437 -9.63 10.85 10.73
CA TRP A 437 -10.46 9.93 11.51
C TRP A 437 -10.08 9.99 12.98
N VAL A 438 -11.07 10.11 13.86
CA VAL A 438 -10.88 10.21 15.30
C VAL A 438 -11.70 9.14 15.99
N GLU A 439 -11.09 8.44 16.96
CA GLU A 439 -11.81 7.50 17.81
C GLU A 439 -12.87 8.20 18.66
N VAL A 440 -14.10 7.66 18.64
CA VAL A 440 -15.21 8.18 19.45
C VAL A 440 -15.27 7.50 20.81
N ASP A 441 -15.87 8.19 21.78
CA ASP A 441 -16.12 7.61 23.10
C ASP A 441 -17.11 6.43 23.08
N ASP A 442 -17.12 5.66 24.16
CA ASP A 442 -17.98 4.49 24.31
C ASP A 442 -19.48 4.82 24.22
N GLN A 443 -19.88 6.03 24.61
CA GLN A 443 -21.28 6.44 24.53
C GLN A 443 -21.70 6.57 23.06
N VAL A 444 -20.89 7.22 22.24
CA VAL A 444 -21.12 7.36 20.80
C VAL A 444 -21.01 6.01 20.09
N ALA A 445 -20.06 5.16 20.48
CA ALA A 445 -19.92 3.79 19.97
C ALA A 445 -21.18 2.94 20.26
N ARG A 446 -21.68 2.95 21.51
CA ARG A 446 -22.92 2.26 21.87
C ARG A 446 -24.12 2.76 21.08
N LEU A 447 -24.21 4.07 20.83
CA LEU A 447 -25.29 4.64 20.00
C LEU A 447 -25.22 4.11 18.57
N LYS A 448 -24.02 3.98 17.98
CA LYS A 448 -23.83 3.36 16.67
C LYS A 448 -24.35 1.93 16.66
N VAL A 449 -24.01 1.10 17.66
CA VAL A 449 -24.50 -0.28 17.79
C VAL A 449 -26.04 -0.33 17.93
N SER A 450 -26.60 0.47 18.83
CA SER A 450 -28.06 0.59 19.04
C SER A 450 -28.79 1.03 17.77
N HIS A 451 -28.20 1.93 16.98
CA HIS A 451 -28.76 2.33 15.69
C HIS A 451 -28.74 1.18 14.69
N THR A 452 -27.66 0.39 14.65
CA THR A 452 -27.56 -0.79 13.80
C THR A 452 -28.63 -1.83 14.13
N PHE A 453 -28.93 -2.11 15.40
CA PHE A 453 -30.05 -2.98 15.79
C PHE A 453 -31.39 -2.51 15.19
N ARG A 454 -31.65 -1.20 15.19
CA ARG A 454 -32.88 -0.62 14.62
C ARG A 454 -32.92 -0.71 13.10
N ASP A 455 -31.78 -0.54 12.44
CA ASP A 455 -31.71 -0.60 10.98
C ASP A 455 -31.92 -2.05 10.48
N VAL A 456 -31.30 -3.03 11.12
CA VAL A 456 -31.53 -4.47 10.86
C VAL A 456 -33.01 -4.83 11.06
N ALA A 457 -33.65 -4.30 12.12
CA ALA A 457 -35.08 -4.53 12.35
C ALA A 457 -35.97 -3.97 11.22
N LYS A 458 -35.66 -2.78 10.69
CA LYS A 458 -36.40 -2.19 9.57
C LYS A 458 -36.24 -3.02 8.29
N ASP A 459 -35.04 -3.50 8.01
CA ASP A 459 -34.77 -4.30 6.82
C ASP A 459 -35.48 -5.66 6.87
N ALA A 460 -35.59 -6.27 8.06
CA ALA A 460 -36.39 -7.47 8.27
C ALA A 460 -37.90 -7.23 8.04
N THR A 461 -38.44 -6.10 8.50
CA THR A 461 -39.84 -5.73 8.27
C THR A 461 -40.13 -5.48 6.79
N LYS A 462 -39.26 -4.74 6.08
CA LYS A 462 -39.39 -4.51 4.64
C LYS A 462 -39.34 -5.79 3.81
N LYS A 463 -38.46 -6.74 4.16
CA LYS A 463 -38.42 -8.06 3.50
C LYS A 463 -39.72 -8.85 3.72
N LYS A 464 -40.31 -8.78 4.92
CA LYS A 464 -41.62 -9.40 5.18
C LYS A 464 -42.72 -8.74 4.36
N GLU A 465 -42.79 -7.41 4.33
CA GLU A 465 -43.80 -6.68 3.56
C GLU A 465 -43.69 -6.93 2.05
N GLY A 466 -42.48 -6.95 1.48
CA GLY A 466 -42.24 -7.28 0.07
C GLY A 466 -42.62 -8.72 -0.30
N ASN A 467 -42.27 -9.69 0.56
CA ASN A 467 -42.72 -11.08 0.35
C ASN A 467 -44.23 -11.26 0.54
N THR A 468 -44.88 -10.43 1.34
CA THR A 468 -46.34 -10.49 1.53
C THR A 468 -47.07 -9.86 0.35
N SER A 469 -46.53 -8.80 -0.26
CA SER A 469 -47.09 -8.21 -1.49
C SER A 469 -46.92 -9.13 -2.71
N ASP A 470 -45.79 -9.82 -2.82
CA ASP A 470 -45.56 -10.78 -3.92
C ASP A 470 -46.45 -12.02 -3.76
N ASN A 471 -46.63 -12.53 -2.53
CA ASN A 471 -47.57 -13.62 -2.26
C ASN A 471 -49.05 -13.21 -2.41
N ALA A 472 -49.41 -11.94 -2.14
CA ALA A 472 -50.75 -11.42 -2.36
C ALA A 472 -51.07 -11.24 -3.86
N SER A 473 -50.06 -10.89 -4.68
CA SER A 473 -50.18 -10.84 -6.14
C SER A 473 -50.46 -12.24 -6.72
N VAL A 474 -49.73 -13.26 -6.28
CA VAL A 474 -49.92 -14.66 -6.73
C VAL A 474 -51.30 -15.20 -6.32
N CYS A 475 -51.77 -14.89 -5.11
CA CYS A 475 -53.07 -15.34 -4.61
C CYS A 475 -54.26 -14.59 -5.26
N SER A 476 -54.03 -13.39 -5.79
CA SER A 476 -55.03 -12.63 -6.56
C SER A 476 -55.20 -13.14 -8.00
N GLU A 477 -54.16 -13.73 -8.60
CA GLU A 477 -54.23 -14.36 -9.93
C GLU A 477 -54.90 -15.75 -9.89
N THR A 478 -54.77 -16.50 -8.81
CA THR A 478 -55.43 -17.82 -8.68
C THR A 478 -56.94 -17.66 -8.48
N LYS A 479 -57.40 -16.68 -7.70
CA LYS A 479 -58.84 -16.41 -7.51
C LYS A 479 -59.55 -15.84 -8.74
N LYS A 480 -58.81 -15.35 -9.74
CA LYS A 480 -59.37 -14.87 -11.01
C LYS A 480 -59.57 -16.00 -12.03
N ARG A 481 -58.84 -17.12 -11.91
CA ARG A 481 -59.00 -18.29 -12.80
C ARG A 481 -60.15 -19.21 -12.40
N ASP A 482 -60.48 -19.30 -11.11
CA ASP A 482 -61.58 -20.16 -10.62
C ASP A 482 -62.98 -19.53 -10.72
N ARG A 483 -63.12 -18.29 -11.22
CA ARG A 483 -64.42 -17.66 -11.51
C ARG A 483 -64.83 -17.74 -12.99
N ASP A 484 -63.92 -18.15 -13.86
CA ASP A 484 -64.14 -18.28 -15.31
C ASP A 484 -64.09 -19.76 -15.78
N SER A 485 -64.34 -20.71 -14.88
CA SER A 485 -64.47 -22.15 -15.20
C SER A 485 -65.88 -22.68 -14.96
#